data_AF-A0A1G0MCG4-F1
#
_entry.id   AF-A0A1G0MCG4-F1
#
_cell.length_a   1.000
_cell.length_b   1.000
_cell.length_c   1.000
_cell.angle_alpha   90.00
_cell.angle_beta   90.00
_cell.angle_gamma   90.00
#
_symmetry.space_group_name_H-M   'P 1'
#
loop_
_entity.id
_entity.type
_entity.pdbx_description
1 polymer ?
#
loop_
_entity_poly.entity_id
_entity_poly.type
_entity_poly.pdbx_seq_one_letter_code
_entity_poly.pdbx_strand_id
1 'polypeptide(L)'
;MTFLLLVSLVAGIMQHRSHLRKQYAQNYVRALYTIKSGMNLGEMICNGTFNAWRGVEPSTVPRTGTINPQALADLKSVKTEIDKIMKKLDKPSAEYSLAARTLQKLYALYEKTNSMVINSPDSLSLNRKEYLTARKEFSLEIENLKSNLPLPLVEELKIAGQKYDLRFMAIKR
;
A
#
# COMPACT_ATOMS: atom_id res chain seq x y z
N MET A 1 21.90 16.13 43.27
CA MET A 1 22.39 15.38 42.08
C MET A 1 21.35 14.44 41.46
N THR A 2 20.44 13.84 42.24
CA THR A 2 19.37 12.94 41.76
C THR A 2 18.29 13.62 40.90
N PHE A 3 17.98 14.90 41.13
CA PHE A 3 16.95 15.62 40.37
C PHE A 3 17.33 15.90 38.90
N LEU A 4 18.61 16.24 38.64
CA LEU A 4 19.13 16.48 37.29
C LEU A 4 19.18 15.19 36.46
N LEU A 5 19.50 14.05 37.09
CA LEU A 5 19.46 12.74 36.44
C LEU A 5 18.04 12.35 36.04
N LEU A 6 17.04 12.59 36.90
CA LEU A 6 15.63 12.33 36.57
C LEU A 6 15.13 13.20 35.41
N VAL A 7 15.46 14.49 35.39
CA VAL A 7 15.06 15.40 34.29
C VAL A 7 15.72 14.99 32.97
N SER A 8 17.00 14.61 32.99
CA SER A 8 17.71 14.15 31.79
C SER A 8 17.14 12.83 31.23
N LEU A 9 16.75 11.91 32.12
CA LEU A 9 16.15 10.63 31.75
C LEU A 9 14.76 10.83 31.12
N VAL A 10 13.93 11.68 31.72
CA VAL A 10 12.60 12.01 31.19
C VAL A 10 12.70 12.69 29.83
N ALA A 11 13.61 13.66 29.67
CA ALA A 11 13.86 14.33 28.40
C ALA A 11 14.32 13.34 27.31
N GLY A 12 15.26 12.44 27.64
CA GLY A 12 15.72 11.40 26.72
C GLY A 12 14.61 10.44 26.28
N ILE A 13 13.75 10.01 27.21
CA ILE A 13 12.59 9.14 26.91
C ILE A 13 11.59 9.86 25.99
N MET A 14 11.31 11.15 26.26
CA MET A 14 10.38 11.93 25.42
C MET A 14 10.93 12.14 24.00
N GLN A 15 12.22 12.44 23.88
CA GLN A 15 12.86 12.62 22.56
C GLN A 15 12.88 11.32 21.76
N HIS A 16 13.19 10.19 22.41
CA HIS A 16 13.17 8.88 21.78
C HIS A 16 11.76 8.50 21.29
N ARG A 17 10.72 8.74 22.10
CA ARG A 17 9.32 8.49 21.70
C ARG A 17 8.88 9.35 20.52
N SER A 18 9.27 10.62 20.51
CA SER A 18 9.00 11.53 19.37
C SER A 18 9.65 11.02 18.08
N HIS A 19 10.90 10.58 18.16
CA HIS A 19 11.63 10.03 17.02
C HIS A 19 10.95 8.78 16.46
N LEU A 20 10.56 7.83 17.31
CA LEU A 20 9.85 6.62 16.90
C LEU A 20 8.50 6.92 16.24
N ARG A 21 7.74 7.88 16.77
CA ARG A 21 6.46 8.32 16.17
C ARG A 21 6.66 8.88 14.77
N LYS A 22 7.66 9.74 14.58
CA LYS A 22 7.98 10.31 13.27
C LYS A 22 8.38 9.22 12.27
N GLN A 23 9.25 8.30 12.67
CA GLN A 23 9.65 7.17 11.81
C GLN A 23 8.44 6.30 11.45
N TYR A 24 7.55 6.03 12.40
CA TYR A 24 6.34 5.26 12.14
C TYR A 24 5.45 5.96 11.10
N ALA A 25 5.18 7.26 11.28
CA ALA A 25 4.37 8.03 10.35
C ALA A 25 4.96 8.05 8.92
N GLN A 26 6.28 8.26 8.81
CA GLN A 26 6.98 8.26 7.53
C GLN A 26 6.90 6.90 6.82
N ASN A 27 7.14 5.81 7.55
CA ASN A 27 7.02 4.46 7.00
C ASN A 27 5.57 4.14 6.63
N TYR A 28 4.59 4.61 7.41
CA TYR A 28 3.16 4.43 7.13
C TYR A 28 2.75 5.07 5.80
N VAL A 29 3.14 6.34 5.59
CA VAL A 29 2.84 7.03 4.33
C VAL A 29 3.56 6.39 3.15
N ARG A 30 4.82 5.97 3.33
CA ARG A 30 5.56 5.24 2.30
C ARG A 30 4.87 3.92 1.96
N ALA A 31 4.38 3.17 2.96
CA ALA A 31 3.64 1.94 2.73
C ALA A 31 2.37 2.20 1.91
N LEU A 32 1.56 3.20 2.30
CA LEU A 32 0.35 3.59 1.57
C LEU A 32 0.64 3.92 0.10
N TYR A 33 1.64 4.77 -0.14
CA TYR A 33 2.05 5.13 -1.49
C TYR A 33 2.47 3.90 -2.29
N THR A 34 3.34 3.06 -1.72
CA THR A 34 3.92 1.91 -2.43
C THR A 34 2.83 0.86 -2.74
N ILE A 35 1.92 0.60 -1.80
CA ILE A 35 0.76 -0.27 -1.98
C ILE A 35 -0.14 0.27 -3.11
N LYS A 36 -0.47 1.57 -3.10
CA LYS A 36 -1.31 2.17 -4.15
C LYS A 36 -0.63 2.11 -5.52
N SER A 37 0.66 2.38 -5.58
CA SER A 37 1.46 2.26 -6.81
C SER A 37 1.48 0.82 -7.34
N GLY A 38 1.66 -0.18 -6.46
CA GLY A 38 1.56 -1.59 -6.82
C GLY A 38 0.18 -1.99 -7.34
N MET A 39 -0.88 -1.51 -6.69
CA MET A 39 -2.25 -1.70 -7.14
C MET A 39 -2.49 -1.12 -8.55
N ASN A 40 -1.93 0.07 -8.85
CA ASN A 40 -2.05 0.71 -10.16
C ASN A 40 -1.25 -0.04 -11.23
N LEU A 41 -0.03 -0.49 -10.91
CA LEU A 41 0.78 -1.30 -11.82
C LEU A 41 0.06 -2.60 -12.19
N GLY A 42 -0.51 -3.30 -11.20
CA GLY A 42 -1.31 -4.51 -11.43
C GLY A 42 -2.52 -4.25 -12.33
N GLU A 43 -3.19 -3.11 -12.17
CA GLU A 43 -4.33 -2.74 -13.02
C GLU A 43 -3.90 -2.45 -14.46
N MET A 44 -2.80 -1.72 -14.65
CA MET A 44 -2.27 -1.45 -15.97
C MET A 44 -1.95 -2.75 -16.72
N ILE A 45 -1.34 -3.72 -16.04
CA ILE A 45 -1.05 -5.04 -16.60
C ILE A 45 -2.35 -5.79 -16.89
N CYS A 46 -3.28 -5.86 -15.94
CA CYS A 46 -4.56 -6.54 -16.12
C CYS A 46 -5.38 -5.96 -17.29
N ASN A 47 -5.41 -4.63 -17.43
CA ASN A 47 -6.12 -3.96 -18.52
C ASN A 47 -5.41 -4.14 -19.86
N GLY A 48 -4.07 -4.10 -19.88
CA GLY A 48 -3.26 -4.38 -21.06
C GLY A 48 -3.51 -5.79 -21.60
N THR A 49 -3.43 -6.81 -20.74
CA THR A 49 -3.73 -8.20 -21.10
C THR A 49 -5.17 -8.36 -21.57
N PHE A 50 -6.14 -7.74 -20.88
CA PHE A 50 -7.55 -7.82 -21.30
C PHE A 50 -7.81 -7.16 -22.66
N ASN A 51 -7.22 -5.98 -22.91
CA ASN A 51 -7.40 -5.29 -24.18
C ASN A 51 -6.71 -6.02 -25.33
N ALA A 52 -5.56 -6.64 -25.09
CA ALA A 52 -4.89 -7.49 -26.08
C ALA A 52 -5.75 -8.70 -26.49
N TRP A 53 -6.65 -9.16 -25.62
CA TRP A 53 -7.59 -10.25 -25.92
C TRP A 53 -8.91 -9.77 -26.52
N ARG A 54 -9.29 -8.51 -26.29
CA ARG A 54 -10.52 -7.89 -26.78
C ARG A 54 -10.37 -7.52 -28.26
N GLY A 55 -10.36 -8.52 -29.13
CA GLY A 55 -10.16 -8.37 -30.57
C GLY A 55 -9.56 -9.60 -31.25
N VAL A 56 -9.16 -10.59 -30.46
CA VAL A 56 -8.68 -11.88 -30.94
C VAL A 56 -9.84 -12.87 -30.86
N GLU A 57 -10.02 -13.68 -31.90
CA GLU A 57 -11.03 -14.74 -31.90
C GLU A 57 -10.78 -15.66 -30.68
N PRO A 58 -11.81 -16.12 -29.94
CA PRO A 58 -11.62 -16.94 -28.74
C PRO A 58 -10.76 -18.20 -28.96
N SER A 59 -10.76 -18.74 -30.18
CA SER A 59 -9.96 -19.87 -30.66
C SER A 59 -8.48 -19.54 -30.92
N THR A 60 -8.14 -18.26 -31.09
CA THR A 60 -6.80 -17.76 -31.42
C THR A 60 -6.14 -16.98 -30.28
N VAL A 61 -6.84 -16.79 -29.15
CA VAL A 61 -6.24 -16.23 -27.94
C VAL A 61 -5.06 -17.12 -27.54
N PRO A 62 -3.83 -16.60 -27.53
CA PRO A 62 -2.68 -17.36 -27.05
C PRO A 62 -2.99 -17.82 -25.63
N ARG A 63 -2.97 -19.14 -25.40
CA ARG A 63 -3.20 -19.74 -24.07
C ARG A 63 -2.24 -19.22 -23.00
N THR A 64 -1.18 -18.53 -23.41
CA THR A 64 -0.15 -17.92 -22.56
C THR A 64 -0.07 -16.41 -22.84
N GLY A 65 -0.93 -15.62 -22.20
CA GLY A 65 -0.74 -14.19 -22.04
C GLY A 65 0.47 -13.94 -21.16
N THR A 66 1.65 -13.91 -21.76
CA THR A 66 2.89 -13.77 -20.99
C THR A 66 3.02 -12.31 -20.55
N ILE A 67 3.02 -12.07 -19.24
CA ILE A 67 3.35 -10.75 -18.69
C ILE A 67 4.76 -10.39 -19.15
N ASN A 68 4.94 -9.16 -19.63
CA ASN A 68 6.27 -8.64 -19.96
C ASN A 68 7.25 -8.89 -18.78
N PRO A 69 8.41 -9.53 -19.00
CA PRO A 69 9.37 -9.83 -17.95
C PRO A 69 9.75 -8.63 -17.08
N GLN A 70 9.85 -7.43 -17.67
CA GLN A 70 10.12 -6.19 -16.93
C GLN A 70 8.97 -5.84 -15.99
N ALA A 71 7.72 -5.90 -16.47
CA ALA A 71 6.55 -5.62 -15.65
C ALA A 71 6.40 -6.63 -14.49
N LEU A 72 6.76 -7.90 -14.73
CA LEU A 72 6.83 -8.92 -13.69
C LEU A 72 7.92 -8.62 -12.65
N ALA A 73 9.11 -8.19 -13.11
CA ALA A 73 10.20 -7.78 -12.23
C ALA A 73 9.80 -6.57 -11.38
N ASP A 74 9.12 -5.59 -11.97
CA ASP A 74 8.63 -4.39 -11.29
C ASP A 74 7.59 -4.76 -10.21
N LEU A 75 6.63 -5.64 -10.51
CA LEU A 75 5.66 -6.13 -9.52
C LEU A 75 6.33 -6.84 -8.33
N LYS A 76 7.32 -7.70 -8.60
CA LYS A 76 8.09 -8.41 -7.56
C LYS A 76 8.92 -7.43 -6.72
N SER A 77 9.51 -6.42 -7.36
CA SER A 77 10.29 -5.37 -6.70
C SER A 77 9.40 -4.54 -5.77
N VAL A 78 8.26 -4.08 -6.27
CA VAL A 78 7.26 -3.35 -5.48
C VAL A 78 6.76 -4.18 -4.29
N LYS A 79 6.43 -5.46 -4.49
CA LYS A 79 6.06 -6.36 -3.38
C LYS A 79 7.17 -6.41 -2.32
N THR A 80 8.41 -6.64 -2.76
CA THR A 80 9.57 -6.72 -1.87
C THR A 80 9.77 -5.45 -1.07
N GLU A 81 9.56 -4.28 -1.68
CA GLU A 81 9.62 -2.99 -0.98
C GLU A 81 8.49 -2.84 0.06
N ILE A 82 7.25 -3.19 -0.31
CA ILE A 82 6.11 -3.15 0.62
C ILE A 82 6.38 -4.07 1.81
N ASP A 83 6.78 -5.31 1.58
CA ASP A 83 7.08 -6.29 2.64
C ASP A 83 8.15 -5.77 3.61
N LYS A 84 9.18 -5.10 3.09
CA LYS A 84 10.23 -4.45 3.91
C LYS A 84 9.67 -3.31 4.76
N ILE A 85 8.78 -2.48 4.22
CA ILE A 85 8.18 -1.36 4.95
C ILE A 85 7.19 -1.88 6.00
N MET A 86 6.36 -2.86 5.65
CA MET A 86 5.38 -3.46 6.57
C MET A 86 6.05 -4.08 7.80
N LYS A 87 7.23 -4.70 7.65
CA LYS A 87 8.04 -5.17 8.78
C LYS A 87 8.44 -4.05 9.75
N LYS A 88 8.64 -2.82 9.27
CA LYS A 88 8.93 -1.65 10.12
C LYS A 88 7.71 -1.11 10.85
N LEU A 89 6.51 -1.57 10.49
CA LEU A 89 5.22 -1.14 11.02
C LEU A 89 4.55 -2.19 11.92
N ASP A 90 5.24 -3.30 12.21
CA ASP A 90 4.70 -4.44 13.00
C ASP A 90 4.15 -4.02 14.37
N LYS A 91 4.79 -3.04 15.02
CA LYS A 91 4.46 -2.62 16.40
C LYS A 91 3.88 -1.21 16.44
N PRO A 92 2.60 -1.00 16.09
CA PRO A 92 1.96 0.29 16.22
C PRO A 92 1.79 0.67 17.70
N SER A 93 1.99 1.96 18.02
CA SER A 93 1.50 2.49 19.29
C SER A 93 -0.04 2.53 19.29
N ALA A 94 -0.64 2.62 20.48
CA ALA A 94 -2.10 2.59 20.64
C ALA A 94 -2.83 3.64 19.78
N GLU A 95 -2.23 4.83 19.62
CA GLU A 95 -2.78 5.95 18.83
C GLU A 95 -2.88 5.62 17.32
N TYR A 96 -2.10 4.65 16.83
CA TYR A 96 -2.12 4.22 15.43
C TYR A 96 -2.82 2.89 15.20
N SER A 97 -3.38 2.26 16.25
CA SER A 97 -3.92 0.89 16.17
C SER A 97 -4.99 0.70 15.08
N LEU A 98 -5.93 1.64 14.95
CA LEU A 98 -6.97 1.58 13.92
C LEU A 98 -6.38 1.77 12.51
N ALA A 99 -5.53 2.78 12.33
CA ALA A 99 -4.86 3.04 11.06
C ALA A 99 -3.99 1.84 10.62
N ALA A 100 -3.26 1.23 11.56
CA ALA A 100 -2.46 0.04 11.32
C ALA A 100 -3.30 -1.14 10.83
N ARG A 101 -4.47 -1.38 11.45
CA ARG A 101 -5.40 -2.43 11.00
C ARG A 101 -5.90 -2.17 9.58
N THR A 102 -6.27 -0.93 9.25
CA THR A 102 -6.70 -0.58 7.90
C THR A 102 -5.56 -0.74 6.89
N LEU A 103 -4.33 -0.34 7.23
CA LEU A 103 -3.16 -0.55 6.37
C LEU A 103 -2.90 -2.05 6.12
N GLN A 104 -3.05 -2.91 7.13
CA GLN A 104 -2.92 -4.35 6.96
C GLN A 104 -3.97 -4.91 6.00
N LYS A 105 -5.22 -4.44 6.07
CA LYS A 105 -6.25 -4.82 5.10
C LYS A 105 -5.90 -4.38 3.68
N LEU A 106 -5.44 -3.14 3.51
CA LEU A 106 -5.00 -2.62 2.21
C LEU A 106 -3.85 -3.46 1.64
N TYR A 107 -2.90 -3.87 2.49
CA TYR A 107 -1.81 -4.75 2.11
C TYR A 107 -2.31 -6.14 1.69
N ALA A 108 -3.22 -6.76 2.45
CA ALA A 108 -3.80 -8.05 2.10
C ALA A 108 -4.57 -8.01 0.76
N LEU A 109 -5.32 -6.94 0.50
CA LEU A 109 -6.00 -6.72 -0.79
C LEU A 109 -5.00 -6.53 -1.94
N TYR A 110 -3.88 -5.85 -1.69
CA TYR A 110 -2.79 -5.78 -2.64
C TYR A 110 -2.16 -7.15 -2.89
N GLU A 111 -1.85 -7.94 -1.86
CA GLU A 111 -1.27 -9.27 -2.04
C GLU A 111 -2.18 -10.18 -2.85
N LYS A 112 -3.49 -10.12 -2.56
CA LYS A 112 -4.52 -10.85 -3.32
C LYS A 112 -4.48 -10.47 -4.80
N THR A 113 -4.59 -9.18 -5.13
CA THR A 113 -4.59 -8.74 -6.54
C THR A 113 -3.25 -8.97 -7.23
N ASN A 114 -2.12 -8.74 -6.56
CA ASN A 114 -0.79 -9.00 -7.07
C ASN A 114 -0.57 -10.48 -7.38
N SER A 115 -1.05 -11.38 -6.52
CA SER A 115 -0.98 -12.83 -6.77
C SER A 115 -1.80 -13.27 -7.98
N MET A 116 -2.98 -12.69 -8.20
CA MET A 116 -3.81 -12.96 -9.38
C MET A 116 -3.10 -12.56 -10.67
N VAL A 117 -2.41 -11.42 -10.65
CA VAL A 117 -1.65 -10.92 -11.80
C VAL A 117 -0.42 -11.81 -12.05
N ILE A 118 0.39 -12.09 -11.03
CA ILE A 118 1.66 -12.82 -11.20
C ILE A 118 1.44 -14.31 -11.50
N ASN A 119 0.55 -14.98 -10.76
CA ASN A 119 0.46 -16.44 -10.79
C ASN A 119 -0.47 -16.97 -11.87
N SER A 120 -1.40 -16.14 -12.33
CA SER A 120 -2.46 -16.61 -13.21
C SER A 120 -2.77 -15.63 -14.36
N PRO A 121 -1.75 -15.16 -15.10
CA PRO A 121 -1.94 -14.15 -16.13
C PRO A 121 -2.90 -14.61 -17.24
N ASP A 122 -2.89 -15.90 -17.57
CA ASP A 122 -3.77 -16.53 -18.58
C ASP A 122 -5.22 -16.63 -18.11
N SER A 123 -5.45 -16.58 -16.79
CA SER A 123 -6.77 -16.61 -16.18
C SER A 123 -7.25 -15.23 -15.73
N LEU A 124 -6.49 -14.15 -15.98
CA LEU A 124 -6.90 -12.81 -15.56
C LEU A 124 -8.26 -12.41 -16.15
N SER A 125 -8.62 -12.90 -17.33
CA SER A 125 -9.97 -12.75 -17.90
C SER A 125 -11.04 -13.47 -17.06
N LEU A 126 -10.75 -14.71 -16.64
CA LEU A 126 -11.63 -15.55 -15.83
C LEU A 126 -11.79 -14.99 -14.41
N ASN A 127 -10.71 -14.44 -13.85
CA ASN A 127 -10.64 -13.89 -12.49
C ASN A 127 -10.90 -12.38 -12.44
N ARG A 128 -11.26 -11.75 -13.56
CA ARG A 128 -11.47 -10.30 -13.66
C ARG A 128 -12.51 -9.79 -12.66
N LYS A 129 -13.59 -10.53 -12.47
CA LYS A 129 -14.64 -10.16 -11.50
C LYS A 129 -14.06 -10.08 -10.10
N GLU A 130 -13.26 -11.07 -9.71
CA GLU A 130 -12.63 -11.11 -8.38
C GLU A 130 -11.59 -9.99 -8.21
N TYR A 131 -10.79 -9.74 -9.25
CA TYR A 131 -9.84 -8.64 -9.28
C TYR A 131 -10.54 -7.28 -9.08
N LEU A 132 -11.62 -7.03 -9.82
CA LEU A 132 -12.41 -5.80 -9.71
C LEU A 132 -13.08 -5.66 -8.33
N THR A 133 -13.57 -6.76 -7.76
CA THR A 133 -14.10 -6.77 -6.38
C THR A 133 -13.03 -6.37 -5.38
N ALA A 134 -11.85 -6.99 -5.41
CA ALA A 134 -10.76 -6.63 -4.50
C ALA A 134 -10.30 -5.18 -4.67
N ARG A 135 -10.31 -4.64 -5.90
CA ARG A 135 -10.04 -3.22 -6.17
C ARG A 135 -11.10 -2.29 -5.59
N LYS A 136 -12.38 -2.68 -5.66
CA LYS A 136 -13.48 -1.91 -5.05
C LYS A 136 -13.36 -1.90 -3.53
N GLU A 137 -13.08 -3.05 -2.93
CA GLU A 137 -12.82 -3.18 -1.48
C GLU A 137 -11.63 -2.32 -1.06
N PHE A 138 -10.56 -2.29 -1.86
CA PHE A 138 -9.40 -1.44 -1.59
C PHE A 138 -9.78 0.04 -1.55
N SER A 139 -10.55 0.51 -2.53
CA SER A 139 -11.03 1.90 -2.55
C SER A 139 -11.92 2.23 -1.35
N LEU A 140 -12.79 1.29 -0.93
CA LEU A 140 -13.61 1.48 0.26
C LEU A 140 -12.77 1.58 1.55
N GLU A 141 -11.73 0.75 1.69
CA GLU A 141 -10.82 0.84 2.83
C GLU A 141 -9.96 2.11 2.82
N ILE A 142 -9.65 2.67 1.65
CA ILE A 142 -9.03 4.00 1.54
C ILE A 142 -9.98 5.09 2.05
N GLU A 143 -11.27 5.06 1.69
CA GLU A 143 -12.25 6.02 2.20
C GLU A 143 -12.44 5.86 3.72
N ASN A 144 -12.52 4.62 4.21
CA ASN A 144 -12.55 4.33 5.64
C ASN A 144 -11.30 4.88 6.36
N LEU A 145 -10.12 4.74 5.75
CA LEU A 145 -8.89 5.29 6.31
C LEU A 145 -8.92 6.81 6.39
N LYS A 146 -9.42 7.52 5.37
CA LYS A 146 -9.51 8.99 5.36
C LYS A 146 -10.32 9.53 6.53
N SER A 147 -11.44 8.88 6.86
CA SER A 147 -12.31 9.29 7.96
C SER A 147 -11.69 9.04 9.34
N ASN A 148 -10.74 8.10 9.44
CA ASN A 148 -10.22 7.59 10.71
C ASN A 148 -8.71 7.86 10.91
N LEU A 149 -8.11 8.72 10.09
CA LEU A 149 -6.68 9.03 10.16
C LEU A 149 -6.36 9.86 11.41
N PRO A 150 -5.46 9.39 12.30
CA PRO A 150 -4.99 10.18 13.42
C PRO A 150 -4.18 11.39 12.92
N LEU A 151 -4.28 12.52 13.64
CA LEU A 151 -3.67 13.80 13.24
C LEU A 151 -2.19 13.71 12.84
N PRO A 152 -1.30 12.99 13.56
CA PRO A 152 0.10 12.89 13.16
C PRO A 152 0.31 12.27 11.76
N LEU A 153 -0.57 11.35 11.35
CA LEU A 153 -0.51 10.76 10.00
C LEU A 153 -1.08 11.72 8.95
N VAL A 154 -2.09 12.54 9.30
CA VAL A 154 -2.60 13.59 8.41
C VAL A 154 -1.51 14.63 8.11
N GLU A 155 -0.76 15.04 9.14
CA GLU A 155 0.35 15.97 9.00
C GLU A 155 1.47 15.38 8.13
N GLU A 156 1.87 14.13 8.40
CA GLU A 156 2.89 13.47 7.60
C GLU A 156 2.44 13.26 6.14
N LEU A 157 1.16 12.96 5.89
CA LEU A 157 0.61 12.88 4.52
C LEU A 157 0.74 14.21 3.77
N LYS A 158 0.53 15.35 4.45
CA LYS A 158 0.71 16.69 3.84
C LYS A 158 2.17 16.95 3.47
N ILE A 159 3.09 16.61 4.36
CA ILE A 159 4.55 16.77 4.13
C ILE A 159 4.99 15.86 2.98
N ALA A 160 4.64 14.59 3.06
CA ALA A 160 5.02 13.57 2.09
C ALA A 160 4.38 13.78 0.71
N GLY A 161 3.26 14.50 0.63
CA GLY A 161 2.59 14.87 -0.62
C GLY A 161 3.44 15.75 -1.54
N GLN A 162 4.52 16.36 -1.03
CA GLN A 162 5.52 17.07 -1.85
C GLN A 162 6.44 16.11 -2.63
N LYS A 163 6.57 14.86 -2.17
CA LYS A 163 7.47 13.84 -2.74
C LYS A 163 6.73 12.72 -3.44
N TYR A 164 5.56 12.33 -2.93
CA TYR A 164 4.78 11.20 -3.42
C TYR A 164 3.42 11.68 -3.95
N ASP A 165 2.92 11.04 -5.01
CA ASP A 165 1.53 11.27 -5.46
C ASP A 165 0.54 10.65 -4.48
N LEU A 166 0.09 11.47 -3.53
CA LEU A 166 -0.86 11.11 -2.48
C LEU A 166 -2.24 11.72 -2.69
N ARG A 167 -2.58 12.16 -3.92
CA ARG A 167 -3.89 12.79 -4.21
C ARG A 167 -5.07 11.88 -3.89
N PHE A 168 -4.87 10.56 -3.94
CA PHE A 168 -5.88 9.58 -3.54
C PHE A 168 -6.22 9.64 -2.04
N MET A 169 -5.38 10.27 -1.21
CA MET A 169 -5.58 10.53 0.22
C MET A 169 -6.04 11.95 0.51
N ALA A 170 -6.42 12.76 -0.50
CA ALA A 170 -6.92 14.10 -0.27
C ALA A 170 -8.15 14.08 0.66
N ILE A 171 -8.02 14.70 1.83
CA ILE A 171 -9.08 14.82 2.82
C ILE A 171 -9.75 16.17 2.59
N LYS A 172 -11.04 16.17 2.23
CA LYS A 172 -11.87 17.38 2.27
C LYS A 172 -12.24 17.61 3.73
N ARG A 173 -11.59 18.55 4.40
CA ARG A 173 -11.98 19.07 5.72
C ARG A 173 -12.25 20.55 5.58
#